data_AF-A0A816S9Z8-F1
#
_entry.id   AF-A0A816S9Z8-F1
#
_cell.length_a   1.000
_cell.length_b   1.000
_cell.length_c   1.000
_cell.angle_alpha   90.00
_cell.angle_beta   90.00
_cell.angle_gamma   90.00
#
_symmetry.space_group_name_H-M   'P 1'
#
loop_
_entity.id
_entity.type
_entity.pdbx_description
1 polymer ?
#
loop_
_entity_poly.entity_id
_entity_poly.type
_entity_poly.pdbx_seq_one_letter_code
_entity_poly.pdbx_strand_id
1 'polypeptide(L)'
;MATENKHWAKEVVQRTKRRDDTTNSRFIQKKINQLMTSIAQASANISDLQIQLATYWEYNAVDITAQKQAQTTAELTTNLIIERTGLTTTTTTTTRIRSPTLVPNTITTTASTINKGQHRDPVERLEKHILEYIHHFTLHVKKIAENRIQLAKAQMAEFKALDDFEQIATPSQWNIHLMLKPKVKLCSTKAKNYVLATKRVEYDLPPKFISKMDLTFKIDESIVDKDEIQATYDEMRQITKDFRTQAMTLYVQSLAR
;
A
#
# COMPACT_ATOMS: atom_id res chain seq x y z
N MET A 1 9.80 -18.68 8.53
CA MET A 1 9.18 -18.18 9.78
C MET A 1 7.92 -17.41 9.42
N ALA A 2 6.86 -17.61 10.19
CA ALA A 2 5.47 -17.31 9.83
C ALA A 2 5.13 -15.81 9.85
N THR A 3 4.66 -15.28 8.71
CA THR A 3 4.06 -13.93 8.60
C THR A 3 2.58 -14.00 8.20
N GLU A 4 1.87 -15.08 8.53
CA GLU A 4 0.42 -15.02 8.64
C GLU A 4 0.05 -14.39 9.99
N ASN A 5 0.23 -13.08 10.10
CA ASN A 5 -0.38 -12.33 11.19
C ASN A 5 -1.89 -12.52 11.08
N LYS A 6 -2.45 -13.32 12.01
CA LYS A 6 -3.89 -13.55 12.17
C LYS A 6 -4.56 -12.20 12.36
N HIS A 7 -5.10 -11.64 11.27
CA HIS A 7 -5.83 -10.39 11.31
C HIS A 7 -6.96 -10.51 12.34
N TRP A 8 -7.01 -9.62 13.32
CA TRP A 8 -7.91 -9.72 14.49
C TRP A 8 -9.39 -9.85 14.07
N ALA A 9 -9.79 -9.23 12.96
CA ALA A 9 -11.13 -9.41 12.37
C ALA A 9 -11.46 -10.87 12.00
N LYS A 10 -10.48 -11.67 11.55
CA LYS A 10 -10.69 -13.11 11.30
C LYS A 10 -10.93 -13.88 12.60
N GLU A 11 -10.31 -13.47 13.71
CA GLU A 11 -10.52 -14.06 15.04
C GLU A 11 -11.92 -13.71 15.57
N VAL A 12 -12.37 -12.46 15.38
CA VAL A 12 -13.75 -12.03 15.70
C VAL A 12 -14.76 -12.88 14.92
N VAL A 13 -14.61 -12.99 13.59
CA VAL A 13 -15.53 -13.76 12.72
C VAL A 13 -15.53 -15.26 13.04
N GLN A 14 -14.40 -15.83 13.50
CA GLN A 14 -14.35 -17.22 13.92
C GLN A 14 -15.06 -17.44 15.26
N ARG A 15 -14.92 -16.51 16.21
CA ARG A 15 -15.56 -16.60 17.54
C ARG A 15 -17.06 -16.35 17.50
N THR A 16 -17.53 -15.43 16.64
CA THR A 16 -18.97 -15.15 16.47
C THR A 16 -19.77 -16.30 15.85
N LYS A 17 -19.12 -17.37 15.36
CA LYS A 17 -19.81 -18.58 14.87
C LYS A 17 -20.36 -19.48 15.99
N ARG A 18 -19.92 -19.31 17.23
CA ARG A 18 -20.45 -20.05 18.40
C ARG A 18 -21.15 -19.04 19.32
N ARG A 19 -22.42 -19.30 19.65
CA ARG A 19 -23.38 -18.38 20.28
C ARG A 19 -22.92 -17.82 21.63
N ASP A 20 -22.92 -16.49 21.75
CA ASP A 20 -23.34 -15.63 22.89
C ASP A 20 -22.89 -14.18 22.58
N ASP A 21 -23.83 -13.29 22.27
CA ASP A 21 -23.56 -11.92 21.84
C ASP A 21 -22.88 -11.09 22.93
N THR A 22 -23.13 -11.41 24.20
CA THR A 22 -22.52 -10.71 25.35
C THR A 22 -21.02 -10.98 25.41
N THR A 23 -20.62 -12.25 25.23
CA THR A 23 -19.21 -12.67 25.21
C THR A 23 -18.46 -12.11 24.00
N ASN A 24 -19.12 -12.07 22.84
CA ASN A 24 -18.56 -11.48 21.62
C ASN A 24 -18.38 -9.95 21.76
N SER A 25 -19.36 -9.25 22.32
CA SER A 25 -19.28 -7.81 22.59
C SER A 25 -18.12 -7.47 23.53
N ARG A 26 -17.95 -8.21 24.63
CA ARG A 26 -16.81 -8.04 25.55
C ARG A 26 -15.46 -8.27 24.87
N PHE A 27 -15.37 -9.27 24.00
CA PHE A 27 -14.14 -9.55 23.24
C PHE A 27 -13.81 -8.42 22.26
N ILE A 28 -14.79 -7.94 21.50
CA ILE A 28 -14.63 -6.82 20.57
C ILE A 28 -14.22 -5.56 21.35
N GLN A 29 -14.89 -5.26 22.46
CA GLN A 29 -14.55 -4.12 23.31
C GLN A 29 -13.11 -4.22 23.85
N LYS A 30 -12.67 -5.41 24.26
CA LYS A 30 -11.28 -5.63 24.68
C LYS A 30 -10.29 -5.34 23.55
N LYS A 31 -10.59 -5.74 22.31
CA LYS A 31 -9.75 -5.47 21.14
C LYS A 31 -9.72 -3.98 20.78
N ILE A 32 -10.87 -3.30 20.85
CA ILE A 32 -10.97 -1.84 20.66
C ILE A 32 -10.09 -1.13 21.68
N ASN A 33 -10.18 -1.48 22.97
CA ASN A 33 -9.37 -0.87 24.01
C ASN A 33 -7.86 -1.08 23.77
N GLN A 34 -7.45 -2.27 23.35
CA GLN A 34 -6.04 -2.56 23.00
C GLN A 34 -5.54 -1.70 21.83
N LEU A 35 -6.37 -1.52 20.79
CA LEU A 35 -6.05 -0.67 19.66
C LEU A 35 -5.96 0.80 20.08
N MET A 36 -6.88 1.28 20.92
CA MET A 36 -6.86 2.64 21.46
C MET A 36 -5.58 2.92 22.25
N THR A 37 -5.13 1.98 23.09
CA THR A 37 -3.85 2.10 23.80
C THR A 37 -2.66 2.14 22.84
N SER A 38 -2.66 1.29 21.82
CA SER A 38 -1.59 1.25 20.81
C SER A 38 -1.53 2.54 20.00
N ILE A 39 -2.68 3.11 19.65
CA ILE A 39 -2.79 4.42 18.98
C ILE A 39 -2.26 5.52 19.88
N ALA A 40 -2.66 5.55 21.16
CA ALA A 40 -2.16 6.55 22.11
C ALA A 40 -0.63 6.49 22.24
N GLN A 41 -0.06 5.29 22.33
CA GLN A 41 1.39 5.09 22.38
C GLN A 41 2.09 5.51 21.09
N ALA A 42 1.53 5.17 19.93
CA ALA A 42 2.08 5.60 18.64
C ALA A 42 2.04 7.12 18.49
N SER A 43 0.95 7.76 18.90
CA SER A 43 0.82 9.22 18.90
C SER A 43 1.83 9.88 19.83
N ALA A 44 2.06 9.33 21.03
CA ALA A 44 3.10 9.82 21.94
C ALA A 44 4.50 9.73 21.29
N ASN A 45 4.82 8.59 20.68
CA ASN A 45 6.09 8.42 19.96
C ASN A 45 6.25 9.40 18.79
N ILE A 46 5.17 9.68 18.04
CA ILE A 46 5.20 10.67 16.96
C ILE A 46 5.50 12.06 17.51
N SER A 47 4.83 12.47 18.60
CA SER A 47 5.11 13.74 19.26
C SER A 47 6.56 13.84 19.74
N ASP A 48 7.09 12.78 20.36
CA ASP A 48 8.48 12.74 20.82
C ASP A 48 9.46 12.89 19.65
N LEU A 49 9.22 12.20 18.52
CA LEU A 49 10.03 12.34 17.31
C LEU A 49 9.93 13.74 16.70
N GLN A 50 8.76 14.38 16.74
CA GLN A 50 8.59 15.77 16.28
C GLN A 50 9.39 16.74 17.16
N ILE A 51 9.40 16.54 18.48
CA ILE A 51 10.21 17.34 19.41
C ILE A 51 11.69 17.14 19.10
N GLN A 52 12.17 15.90 18.96
CA GLN A 52 13.56 15.59 18.61
C GLN A 52 13.98 16.25 17.28
N LEU A 53 13.11 16.20 16.27
CA LEU A 53 13.36 16.83 14.98
C LEU A 53 13.44 18.36 15.11
N ALA A 54 12.54 18.98 15.88
CA ALA A 54 12.57 20.42 16.14
C ALA A 54 13.87 20.84 16.84
N THR A 55 14.29 20.09 17.88
CA THR A 55 15.55 20.35 18.59
C THR A 55 16.77 20.17 17.68
N TYR A 56 16.76 19.18 16.78
CA TYR A 56 17.83 18.97 15.80
C TYR A 56 17.96 20.15 14.83
N TRP A 57 16.83 20.67 14.33
CA TRP A 57 16.83 21.84 13.45
C TRP A 57 17.27 23.11 14.17
N GLU A 58 16.87 23.29 15.43
CA GLU A 58 17.29 24.42 16.27
C GLU A 58 18.80 24.39 16.54
N TYR A 59 19.36 23.21 16.85
CA TYR A 59 20.81 23.03 17.02
C TYR A 59 21.59 23.36 15.74
N ASN A 60 21.16 22.86 14.58
CA ASN A 60 21.80 23.16 13.30
C ASN A 60 21.66 24.63 12.89
N ALA A 61 20.56 25.30 13.24
CA ALA A 61 20.38 26.72 12.97
C ALA A 61 21.36 27.57 13.81
N VAL A 62 21.63 27.19 15.06
CA VAL A 62 22.63 27.84 15.92
C VAL A 62 24.05 27.65 15.36
N ASP A 63 24.41 26.44 14.91
CA ASP A 63 25.72 26.16 14.31
C ASP A 63 25.96 26.93 13.01
N ILE A 64 24.95 27.02 12.15
CA ILE A 64 25.03 27.82 10.91
C ILE A 64 25.20 29.32 11.24
N THR A 65 24.54 29.82 12.27
CA THR A 65 24.64 31.23 12.68
C THR A 65 26.01 31.54 13.30
N ALA A 66 26.56 30.61 14.10
CA ALA A 66 27.90 30.72 14.67
C ALA A 66 28.99 30.66 13.59
N GLN A 67 28.87 29.78 12.59
CA GLN A 67 29.78 29.74 11.45
C GLN A 67 29.71 31.01 10.60
N LYS A 68 28.52 31.57 10.40
CA LYS A 68 28.33 32.81 9.65
C LYS A 68 28.98 34.00 10.36
N GLN A 69 28.88 34.10 11.69
CA GLN A 69 29.56 35.15 12.48
C GLN A 69 31.08 34.98 12.50
N ALA A 70 31.60 33.75 12.51
CA ALA A 70 33.02 33.49 12.39
C ALA A 70 33.58 33.89 11.01
N GLN A 71 32.82 33.68 9.93
CA GLN A 71 33.17 34.16 8.59
C GLN A 71 33.15 35.69 8.47
N THR A 72 32.14 36.38 9.01
CA THR A 72 32.12 37.86 8.99
C THR A 72 33.26 38.46 9.79
N THR A 73 33.64 37.82 10.90
CA THR A 73 34.77 38.26 11.73
C THR A 73 36.10 38.03 11.00
N ALA A 74 36.26 36.91 10.28
CA ALA A 74 37.44 36.65 9.46
C ALA A 74 37.57 37.63 8.27
N GLU A 75 36.47 37.96 7.59
CA GLU A 75 36.44 38.95 6.51
C GLU A 75 36.77 40.37 7.01
N LEU A 76 36.24 40.79 8.16
CA LEU A 76 36.60 42.07 8.79
C LEU A 76 38.08 42.12 9.20
N THR A 77 38.62 41.03 9.72
CA THR A 77 40.05 40.94 10.11
C THR A 77 40.96 40.98 8.88
N THR A 78 40.54 40.36 7.77
CA THR A 78 41.26 40.38 6.49
C THR A 78 41.27 41.78 5.88
N ASN A 79 40.16 42.50 5.94
CA ASN A 79 40.07 43.89 5.45
C ASN A 79 40.90 44.87 6.30
N LEU A 80 40.96 44.68 7.62
CA LEU A 80 41.82 45.48 8.52
C LEU A 80 43.32 45.24 8.28
N ILE A 81 43.71 44.02 7.87
CA ILE A 81 45.11 43.69 7.52
C ILE A 81 45.50 44.30 6.15
N ILE A 82 44.56 44.36 5.20
CA ILE A 82 44.76 44.95 3.86
C ILE A 82 44.93 46.48 3.96
N GLU A 83 44.18 47.19 4.80
CA GLU A 83 44.34 48.65 5.00
C GLU A 83 45.70 49.04 5.60
N ARG A 84 46.39 48.14 6.32
CA ARG A 84 47.72 48.41 6.88
C ARG A 84 48.89 48.08 5.96
N THR A 85 48.68 47.37 4.85
CA THR A 85 49.77 46.83 4.01
C THR A 85 49.80 47.34 2.57
N GLY A 86 48.85 48.20 2.17
CA GLY A 86 48.99 49.00 0.95
C GLY A 86 49.10 48.21 -0.35
N LEU A 87 48.47 47.02 -0.44
CA LEU A 87 48.39 46.25 -1.68
C LEU A 87 46.95 46.24 -2.20
N THR A 88 46.67 47.08 -3.19
CA THR A 88 45.42 47.08 -3.95
C THR A 88 45.41 45.95 -4.97
N THR A 89 44.34 45.16 -5.03
CA THR A 89 43.92 44.52 -6.29
C THR A 89 42.40 44.60 -6.46
N THR A 90 42.00 45.14 -7.59
CA THR A 90 40.63 45.37 -8.07
C THR A 90 39.97 44.07 -8.52
N THR A 91 38.71 43.80 -8.16
CA THR A 91 37.73 43.23 -9.13
C THR A 91 36.28 43.55 -8.76
N THR A 92 35.55 44.03 -9.75
CA THR A 92 34.16 44.49 -9.75
C THR A 92 33.18 43.32 -9.83
N THR A 93 32.10 43.29 -9.04
CA THR A 93 30.80 42.78 -9.55
C THR A 93 29.60 43.45 -8.85
N THR A 94 28.74 43.98 -9.70
CA THR A 94 27.51 44.74 -9.48
C THR A 94 26.43 43.96 -8.73
N THR A 95 25.89 44.52 -7.64
CA THR A 95 24.57 44.14 -7.12
C THR A 95 23.75 45.38 -6.78
N ARG A 96 22.64 45.54 -7.51
CA ARG A 96 21.66 46.61 -7.44
C ARG A 96 20.85 46.51 -6.15
N ILE A 97 21.00 47.50 -5.28
CA ILE A 97 20.21 47.66 -4.04
C ILE A 97 18.80 48.16 -4.40
N ARG A 98 17.77 47.44 -3.98
CA ARG A 98 16.40 47.97 -3.87
C ARG A 98 15.88 47.66 -2.47
N SER A 99 16.04 48.63 -1.57
CA SER A 99 15.37 48.66 -0.27
C SER A 99 13.88 48.97 -0.45
N PRO A 100 13.01 48.41 0.40
CA PRO A 100 12.05 49.26 1.12
C PRO A 100 12.06 48.91 2.62
N THR A 101 12.37 49.88 3.47
CA THR A 101 11.41 50.68 4.27
C THR A 101 10.78 49.87 5.41
N LEU A 102 11.29 50.14 6.62
CA LEU A 102 10.71 49.71 7.90
C LEU A 102 9.31 50.32 8.09
N VAL A 103 8.37 49.48 8.55
CA VAL A 103 7.12 49.90 9.19
C VAL A 103 7.08 49.23 10.56
N PRO A 104 6.86 49.96 11.67
CA PRO A 104 6.83 49.36 13.00
C PRO A 104 5.45 48.74 13.25
N ASN A 105 5.39 47.43 13.45
CA ASN A 105 4.14 46.74 13.80
C ASN A 105 3.76 47.00 15.26
N THR A 106 2.63 47.66 15.43
CA THR A 106 1.83 47.75 16.65
C THR A 106 1.42 46.34 17.11
N ILE A 107 1.73 46.00 18.36
CA ILE A 107 1.21 44.80 19.02
C ILE A 107 -0.26 45.06 19.31
N THR A 108 -1.16 44.36 18.62
CA THR A 108 -2.57 44.26 19.01
C THR A 108 -2.85 42.83 19.44
N THR A 109 -3.06 42.67 20.75
CA THR A 109 -3.53 41.45 21.38
C THR A 109 -4.94 41.14 20.90
N THR A 110 -5.09 40.21 19.96
CA THR A 110 -6.40 39.62 19.64
C THR A 110 -6.54 38.27 20.32
N ALA A 111 -7.55 38.19 21.18
CA ALA A 111 -7.97 37.01 21.91
C ALA A 111 -8.13 35.79 21.00
N SER A 112 -7.68 34.64 21.50
CA SER A 112 -7.86 33.33 20.87
C SER A 112 -9.34 32.97 20.79
N THR A 113 -9.94 33.13 19.62
CA THR A 113 -11.23 32.51 19.30
C THR A 113 -10.98 31.04 18.98
N ILE A 114 -11.45 30.16 19.85
CA ILE A 114 -11.37 28.71 19.73
C ILE A 114 -12.10 28.28 18.43
N ASN A 115 -11.33 27.95 17.39
CA ASN A 115 -11.82 27.39 16.14
C ASN A 115 -12.31 25.94 16.36
N LYS A 116 -13.57 25.78 16.79
CA LYS A 116 -14.27 24.47 16.83
C LYS A 116 -14.57 23.88 15.43
N GLY A 117 -14.24 24.59 14.35
CA GLY A 117 -14.57 24.19 12.97
C GLY A 117 -13.52 23.36 12.24
N GLN A 118 -12.23 23.42 12.61
CA GLN A 118 -11.15 22.79 11.83
C GLN A 118 -10.96 21.29 12.11
N HIS A 119 -11.47 20.77 13.23
CA HIS A 119 -11.36 19.34 13.56
C HIS A 119 -12.51 18.47 13.03
N ARG A 120 -13.63 19.06 12.57
CA ARG A 120 -14.79 18.29 12.08
C ARG A 120 -14.55 17.69 10.70
N ASP A 121 -13.96 18.45 9.79
CA ASP A 121 -13.70 18.02 8.41
C ASP A 121 -12.82 16.75 8.29
N PRO A 122 -11.70 16.59 9.01
CA PRO A 122 -10.94 15.33 8.98
C PRO A 122 -11.70 14.14 9.61
N VAL A 123 -12.58 14.40 10.59
CA VAL A 123 -13.40 13.36 11.24
C VAL A 123 -14.54 12.89 10.32
N GLU A 124 -15.23 13.81 9.66
CA GLU A 124 -16.28 13.51 8.67
C GLU A 124 -15.70 12.78 7.44
N ARG A 125 -14.48 13.14 7.01
CA ARG A 125 -13.75 12.40 5.97
C ARG A 125 -13.41 10.98 6.41
N LEU A 126 -12.95 10.78 7.64
CA LEU A 126 -12.64 9.46 8.18
C LEU A 126 -13.91 8.60 8.30
N GLU A 127 -15.00 9.18 8.81
CA GLU A 127 -16.31 8.54 8.91
C GLU A 127 -16.81 8.08 7.54
N LYS A 128 -16.70 8.93 6.52
CA LYS A 128 -17.04 8.57 5.14
C LYS A 128 -16.25 7.34 4.65
N HIS A 129 -14.94 7.31 4.85
CA HIS A 129 -14.11 6.17 4.44
C HIS A 129 -14.45 4.88 5.20
N ILE A 130 -14.79 5.00 6.50
CA ILE A 130 -15.24 3.86 7.31
C ILE A 130 -16.57 3.33 6.79
N LEU A 131 -17.54 4.20 6.48
CA LEU A 131 -18.84 3.82 5.94
C LEU A 131 -18.72 3.19 4.54
N GLU A 132 -17.87 3.75 3.67
CA GLU A 132 -17.55 3.15 2.36
C GLU A 132 -16.93 1.76 2.53
N TYR A 133 -15.97 1.60 3.45
CA TYR A 133 -15.38 0.30 3.75
C TYR A 133 -16.44 -0.72 4.25
N ILE A 134 -17.29 -0.32 5.20
CA ILE A 134 -18.37 -1.17 5.72
C ILE A 134 -19.32 -1.57 4.58
N HIS A 135 -19.67 -0.63 3.70
CA HIS A 135 -20.53 -0.87 2.55
C HIS A 135 -19.92 -1.89 1.57
N HIS A 136 -18.67 -1.67 1.15
CA HIS A 136 -17.97 -2.63 0.29
C HIS A 136 -17.83 -4.01 0.92
N PHE A 137 -17.56 -4.06 2.23
CA PHE A 137 -17.48 -5.31 2.96
C PHE A 137 -18.82 -6.04 3.02
N THR A 138 -19.92 -5.33 3.29
CA THR A 138 -21.27 -5.93 3.30
C THR A 138 -21.68 -6.44 1.92
N LEU A 139 -21.38 -5.70 0.84
CA LEU A 139 -21.57 -6.19 -0.53
C LEU A 139 -20.79 -7.48 -0.79
N HIS A 140 -19.54 -7.55 -0.34
CA HIS A 140 -18.72 -8.75 -0.50
C HIS A 140 -19.29 -9.94 0.30
N VAL A 141 -19.74 -9.72 1.53
CA VAL A 141 -20.39 -10.75 2.36
C VAL A 141 -21.69 -11.24 1.69
N LYS A 142 -22.51 -10.33 1.16
CA LYS A 142 -23.72 -10.67 0.40
C LYS A 142 -23.40 -11.56 -0.79
N LYS A 143 -22.41 -11.19 -1.61
CA LYS A 143 -21.97 -11.99 -2.76
C LYS A 143 -21.48 -13.38 -2.35
N ILE A 144 -20.74 -13.49 -1.24
CA ILE A 144 -20.34 -14.80 -0.69
C ILE A 144 -21.56 -15.63 -0.30
N ALA A 145 -22.54 -15.04 0.37
CA ALA A 145 -23.77 -15.73 0.77
C ALA A 145 -24.57 -16.21 -0.45
N GLU A 146 -24.73 -15.36 -1.46
CA GLU A 146 -25.37 -15.70 -2.74
C GLU A 146 -24.68 -16.88 -3.43
N ASN A 147 -23.34 -16.84 -3.53
CA ASN A 147 -22.57 -17.94 -4.10
C ASN A 147 -22.76 -19.26 -3.33
N ARG A 148 -22.88 -19.20 -1.98
CA ARG A 148 -23.16 -20.39 -1.16
C ARG A 148 -24.57 -20.94 -1.41
N ILE A 149 -25.57 -20.06 -1.53
CA ILE A 149 -26.94 -20.46 -1.86
C ILE A 149 -26.99 -21.11 -3.24
N GLN A 150 -26.33 -20.51 -4.24
CA GLN A 150 -26.24 -21.08 -5.58
C GLN A 150 -25.55 -22.45 -5.58
N LEU A 151 -24.45 -22.60 -4.83
CA LEU A 151 -23.78 -23.88 -4.65
C LEU A 151 -24.70 -24.92 -4.03
N ALA A 152 -25.41 -24.57 -2.96
CA ALA A 152 -26.35 -25.48 -2.30
C ALA A 152 -27.49 -25.90 -3.24
N LYS A 153 -28.04 -24.96 -4.03
CA LYS A 153 -29.05 -25.26 -5.05
C LYS A 153 -28.51 -26.22 -6.12
N ALA A 154 -27.28 -26.00 -6.59
CA ALA A 154 -26.64 -26.89 -7.57
C ALA A 154 -26.40 -28.29 -7.00
N GLN A 155 -25.94 -28.40 -5.75
CA GLN A 155 -25.74 -29.68 -5.06
C GLN A 155 -27.06 -30.43 -4.85
N MET A 156 -28.13 -29.71 -4.49
CA MET A 156 -29.46 -30.30 -4.36
C MET A 156 -29.97 -30.82 -5.73
N ALA A 157 -29.77 -30.04 -6.79
CA ALA A 157 -30.14 -30.47 -8.15
C ALA A 157 -29.33 -31.68 -8.61
N GLU A 158 -28.02 -31.72 -8.32
CA GLU A 158 -27.14 -32.86 -8.60
C GLU A 158 -27.58 -34.11 -7.83
N PHE A 159 -27.90 -33.97 -6.54
CA PHE A 159 -28.41 -35.06 -5.73
C PHE A 159 -29.73 -35.61 -6.28
N LYS A 160 -30.68 -34.74 -6.62
CA LYS A 160 -31.95 -35.16 -7.21
C LYS A 160 -31.75 -35.86 -8.56
N ALA A 161 -30.90 -35.31 -9.43
CA ALA A 161 -30.59 -35.94 -10.71
C ALA A 161 -29.91 -37.31 -10.54
N LEU A 162 -29.10 -37.48 -9.49
CA LEU A 162 -28.51 -38.77 -9.15
C LEU A 162 -29.59 -39.74 -8.66
N ASP A 163 -30.44 -39.35 -7.71
CA ASP A 163 -31.56 -40.17 -7.21
C ASP A 163 -32.51 -40.61 -8.34
N ASP A 164 -32.89 -39.68 -9.23
CA ASP A 164 -33.68 -39.97 -10.43
C ASP A 164 -32.95 -40.96 -11.37
N PHE A 165 -31.63 -40.80 -11.54
CA PHE A 165 -30.81 -41.72 -12.33
C PHE A 165 -30.75 -43.10 -11.69
N GLU A 166 -30.58 -43.20 -10.36
CA GLU A 166 -30.53 -44.47 -9.64
C GLU A 166 -31.83 -45.28 -9.80
N GLN A 167 -32.98 -44.61 -9.85
CA GLN A 167 -34.29 -45.24 -10.03
C GLN A 167 -34.54 -45.75 -11.46
N ILE A 168 -33.94 -45.12 -12.47
CA ILE A 168 -34.20 -45.40 -13.89
C ILE A 168 -33.07 -46.24 -14.53
N ALA A 169 -31.85 -46.16 -14.01
CA ALA A 169 -30.67 -46.71 -14.65
C ALA A 169 -30.50 -48.22 -14.40
N THR A 170 -30.06 -48.92 -15.45
CA THR A 170 -29.69 -50.34 -15.38
C THR A 170 -28.34 -50.52 -14.68
N PRO A 171 -28.05 -51.68 -14.03
CA PRO A 171 -26.76 -51.92 -13.36
C PRO A 171 -25.51 -51.69 -14.24
N SER A 172 -25.61 -51.87 -15.55
CA SER A 172 -24.53 -51.54 -16.51
C SER A 172 -24.29 -50.04 -16.65
N GLN A 173 -25.34 -49.21 -16.62
CA GLN A 173 -25.25 -47.75 -16.67
C GLN A 173 -24.65 -47.17 -15.38
N TRP A 174 -24.93 -47.79 -14.23
CA TRP A 174 -24.29 -47.46 -12.95
C TRP A 174 -22.76 -47.61 -12.99
N ASN A 175 -22.28 -48.72 -13.55
CA ASN A 175 -20.84 -48.95 -13.71
C ASN A 175 -20.19 -47.89 -14.61
N ILE A 176 -20.87 -47.47 -15.68
CA ILE A 176 -20.39 -46.40 -16.56
C ILE A 176 -20.30 -45.06 -15.81
N HIS A 177 -21.30 -44.71 -14.99
CA HIS A 177 -21.25 -43.50 -14.15
C HIS A 177 -20.01 -43.48 -13.24
N LEU A 178 -19.73 -44.60 -12.56
CA LEU A 178 -18.57 -44.73 -11.67
C LEU A 178 -17.24 -44.56 -12.42
N MET A 179 -17.15 -45.07 -13.65
CA MET A 179 -15.96 -44.91 -14.50
C MET A 179 -15.80 -43.50 -15.06
N LEU A 180 -16.89 -42.79 -15.32
CA LEU A 180 -16.87 -41.44 -15.87
C LEU A 180 -16.59 -40.38 -14.80
N LYS A 181 -17.00 -40.60 -13.54
CA LYS A 181 -16.86 -39.64 -12.45
C LYS A 181 -15.43 -39.09 -12.27
N PRO A 182 -14.34 -39.91 -12.28
CA PRO A 182 -12.97 -39.40 -12.24
C PRO A 182 -12.60 -38.58 -13.47
N LYS A 183 -13.05 -38.98 -14.67
CA LYS A 183 -12.74 -38.29 -15.93
C LYS A 183 -13.42 -36.91 -15.99
N VAL A 184 -14.67 -36.83 -15.55
CA VAL A 184 -15.42 -35.57 -15.44
C VAL A 184 -14.75 -34.64 -14.42
N LYS A 185 -14.28 -35.17 -13.29
CA LYS A 185 -13.51 -34.39 -12.31
C LYS A 185 -12.24 -33.81 -12.93
N LEU A 186 -11.47 -34.61 -13.66
CA LEU A 186 -10.28 -34.15 -14.36
C LEU A 186 -10.59 -33.04 -15.37
N CYS A 187 -11.64 -33.23 -16.19
CA CYS A 187 -12.10 -32.24 -17.15
C CYS A 187 -12.52 -30.92 -16.47
N SER A 188 -13.27 -31.00 -15.37
CA SER A 188 -13.68 -29.84 -14.57
C SER A 188 -12.48 -29.07 -14.01
N THR A 189 -11.48 -29.79 -13.50
CA THR A 189 -10.23 -29.19 -13.01
C THR A 189 -9.47 -28.49 -14.14
N LYS A 190 -9.33 -29.13 -15.31
CA LYS A 190 -8.69 -28.51 -16.50
C LYS A 190 -9.43 -27.23 -16.92
N ALA A 191 -10.75 -27.26 -17.00
CA ALA A 191 -11.57 -26.11 -17.37
C ALA A 191 -11.41 -24.94 -16.37
N LYS A 192 -11.41 -25.21 -15.06
CA LYS A 192 -11.17 -24.19 -14.03
C LYS A 192 -9.78 -23.57 -14.15
N ASN A 193 -8.77 -24.40 -14.38
CA ASN A 193 -7.39 -23.93 -14.55
C ASN A 193 -7.24 -23.07 -15.80
N TYR A 194 -7.90 -23.45 -16.90
CA TYR A 194 -7.94 -22.66 -18.13
C TYR A 194 -8.56 -21.28 -17.89
N VAL A 195 -9.76 -21.21 -17.30
CA VAL A 195 -10.43 -19.93 -16.97
C VAL A 195 -9.56 -19.05 -16.08
N LEU A 196 -8.92 -19.65 -15.06
CA LEU A 196 -8.01 -18.92 -14.18
C LEU A 196 -6.78 -18.40 -14.93
N ALA A 197 -6.21 -19.19 -15.84
CA ALA A 197 -5.06 -18.80 -16.64
C ALA A 197 -5.42 -17.66 -17.61
N THR A 198 -6.58 -17.71 -18.27
CA THR A 198 -7.08 -16.61 -19.11
C THR A 198 -7.20 -15.31 -18.33
N LYS A 199 -7.77 -15.35 -17.11
CA LYS A 199 -7.86 -14.16 -16.25
C LYS A 199 -6.49 -13.65 -15.81
N ARG A 200 -5.51 -14.51 -15.60
CA ARG A 200 -4.14 -14.09 -15.26
C ARG A 200 -3.43 -13.39 -16.41
N VAL A 201 -3.69 -13.79 -17.67
CA VAL A 201 -3.24 -13.04 -18.86
C VAL A 201 -3.84 -11.63 -18.85
N GLU A 202 -5.16 -11.53 -18.66
CA GLU A 202 -5.90 -10.26 -18.67
C GLU A 202 -5.34 -9.24 -17.66
N TYR A 203 -4.89 -9.71 -16.49
CA TYR A 203 -4.38 -8.85 -15.43
C TYR A 203 -2.85 -8.82 -15.30
N ASP A 204 -2.09 -9.37 -16.27
CA ASP A 204 -0.62 -9.43 -16.24
C ASP A 204 -0.06 -10.04 -14.92
N LEU A 205 -0.71 -11.10 -14.44
CA LEU A 205 -0.36 -11.76 -13.19
C LEU A 205 0.44 -13.04 -13.46
N PRO A 206 1.74 -13.12 -13.09
CA PRO A 206 2.54 -14.30 -13.39
C PRO A 206 2.00 -15.57 -12.69
N PRO A 207 2.03 -16.75 -13.34
CA PRO A 207 1.75 -18.04 -12.70
C PRO A 207 2.76 -18.30 -11.59
N LYS A 208 2.35 -19.07 -10.58
CA LYS A 208 3.24 -19.42 -9.45
C LYS A 208 4.50 -20.19 -9.86
N PHE A 209 4.48 -20.85 -11.03
CA PHE A 209 5.61 -21.63 -11.56
C PHE A 209 6.54 -20.81 -12.47
N ILE A 210 6.08 -19.66 -13.01
CA ILE A 210 6.99 -18.74 -13.66
C ILE A 210 7.69 -18.02 -12.52
N SER A 211 8.98 -18.30 -12.37
CA SER A 211 9.86 -17.62 -11.42
C SER A 211 9.62 -16.11 -11.50
N LYS A 212 9.78 -15.41 -10.37
CA LYS A 212 9.86 -13.94 -10.36
C LYS A 212 11.16 -13.50 -11.03
N MET A 213 11.40 -13.94 -12.27
CA MET A 213 12.49 -13.46 -13.07
C MET A 213 12.23 -11.98 -13.29
N ASP A 214 13.14 -11.21 -12.73
CA ASP A 214 13.28 -9.80 -12.96
C ASP A 214 14.47 -9.68 -13.91
N LEU A 215 14.21 -9.27 -15.15
CA LEU A 215 15.27 -9.05 -16.14
C LEU A 215 15.84 -7.63 -16.02
N THR A 216 15.56 -6.96 -14.90
CA THR A 216 16.12 -5.66 -14.58
C THR A 216 17.54 -5.84 -14.03
N PHE A 217 18.52 -5.33 -14.77
CA PHE A 217 19.91 -5.27 -14.33
C PHE A 217 20.20 -3.91 -13.72
N LYS A 218 21.09 -3.87 -12.72
CA LYS A 218 21.57 -2.61 -12.13
C LYS A 218 22.54 -1.96 -13.12
N ILE A 219 22.20 -0.77 -13.60
CA ILE A 219 23.06 0.04 -14.46
C ILE A 219 23.99 0.87 -13.57
N ASP A 220 25.24 1.07 -13.98
CA ASP A 220 26.16 1.98 -13.30
C ASP A 220 25.74 3.43 -13.56
N GLU A 221 25.14 4.04 -12.55
CA GLU A 221 24.59 5.39 -12.61
C GLU A 221 25.68 6.49 -12.67
N SER A 222 26.96 6.13 -12.54
CA SER A 222 28.08 7.07 -12.59
C SER A 222 28.57 7.40 -14.00
N ILE A 223 28.17 6.61 -15.01
CA ILE A 223 28.71 6.65 -16.38
C ILE A 223 27.71 7.23 -17.39
N VAL A 224 26.42 7.14 -17.09
CA VAL A 224 25.32 7.43 -18.03
C VAL A 224 24.45 8.56 -17.47
N ASP A 225 23.84 9.34 -18.36
CA ASP A 225 22.93 10.41 -17.94
C ASP A 225 21.65 9.85 -17.28
N LYS A 226 21.06 10.61 -16.36
CA LYS A 226 19.90 10.15 -15.56
C LYS A 226 18.69 9.81 -16.41
N ASP A 227 18.47 10.55 -17.51
CA ASP A 227 17.34 10.33 -18.39
C ASP A 227 17.52 9.05 -19.23
N GLU A 228 18.75 8.76 -19.68
CA GLU A 228 19.10 7.53 -20.39
C GLU A 228 19.03 6.29 -19.48
N ILE A 229 19.44 6.43 -18.21
CA ILE A 229 19.31 5.37 -17.20
C ILE A 229 17.84 5.00 -17.01
N GLN A 230 16.96 5.98 -16.86
CA GLN A 230 15.53 5.73 -16.66
C GLN A 230 14.90 5.09 -17.90
N ALA A 231 15.22 5.58 -19.10
CA ALA A 231 14.76 4.98 -20.35
C ALA A 231 15.18 3.50 -20.46
N THR A 232 16.43 3.19 -20.10
CA THR A 232 16.93 1.82 -20.12
C THR A 232 16.22 0.92 -19.10
N TYR A 233 15.94 1.43 -17.89
CA TYR A 233 15.13 0.69 -16.91
C TYR A 233 13.70 0.43 -17.40
N ASP A 234 13.10 1.38 -18.12
CA ASP A 234 11.77 1.21 -18.70
C ASP A 234 11.77 0.15 -19.82
N GLU A 235 12.81 0.09 -20.65
CA GLU A 235 13.01 -0.98 -21.63
C GLU A 235 13.18 -2.36 -20.96
N MET A 236 14.01 -2.47 -19.92
CA MET A 236 14.19 -3.71 -19.16
C MET A 236 12.88 -4.19 -18.51
N ARG A 237 12.07 -3.24 -18.01
CA ARG A 237 10.75 -3.52 -17.45
C ARG A 237 9.79 -4.02 -18.53
N GLN A 238 9.83 -3.42 -19.72
CA GLN A 238 9.01 -3.86 -20.85
C GLN A 238 9.40 -5.27 -21.32
N ILE A 239 10.70 -5.57 -21.41
CA ILE A 239 11.19 -6.92 -21.74
C ILE A 239 10.72 -7.95 -20.70
N THR A 240 10.79 -7.61 -19.41
CA THR A 240 10.30 -8.46 -18.33
C THR A 240 8.79 -8.72 -18.45
N LYS A 241 8.02 -7.72 -18.84
CA LYS A 241 6.57 -7.81 -19.07
C LYS A 241 6.24 -8.68 -20.28
N ASP A 242 6.95 -8.48 -21.39
CA ASP A 242 6.74 -9.23 -22.62
C ASP A 242 7.07 -10.72 -22.43
N PHE A 243 8.17 -11.03 -21.75
CA PHE A 243 8.52 -12.40 -21.38
C PHE A 243 7.40 -13.08 -20.57
N ARG A 244 6.87 -12.40 -19.54
CA ARG A 244 5.77 -12.94 -18.71
C ARG A 244 4.51 -13.18 -19.53
N THR A 245 4.17 -12.25 -20.41
CA THR A 245 2.99 -12.32 -21.27
C THR A 245 3.11 -13.47 -22.28
N GLN A 246 4.26 -13.63 -22.94
CA GLN A 246 4.50 -14.70 -23.90
C GLN A 246 4.51 -16.08 -23.21
N ALA A 247 5.21 -16.21 -22.09
CA ALA A 247 5.26 -17.46 -21.34
C ALA A 247 3.87 -17.87 -20.81
N MET A 248 3.05 -16.91 -20.39
CA MET A 248 1.66 -17.16 -20.01
C MET A 248 0.81 -17.58 -21.21
N THR A 249 0.96 -16.90 -22.35
CA THR A 249 0.21 -17.22 -23.56
C THR A 249 0.48 -18.66 -24.02
N LEU A 250 1.75 -19.08 -24.00
CA LEU A 250 2.15 -20.47 -24.29
C LEU A 250 1.56 -21.47 -23.28
N TYR A 251 1.52 -21.12 -22.00
CA TYR A 251 0.89 -21.95 -20.97
C TYR A 251 -0.62 -22.10 -21.18
N VAL A 252 -1.33 -21.02 -21.54
CA VAL A 252 -2.77 -21.09 -21.85
C VAL A 252 -3.01 -21.95 -23.09
N GLN A 253 -2.17 -21.83 -24.12
CA GLN A 253 -2.24 -22.66 -25.31
C GLN A 253 -2.00 -24.15 -25.02
N SER A 254 -1.09 -24.47 -24.11
CA SER A 254 -0.83 -25.87 -23.72
C SER A 254 -1.96 -26.46 -22.87
N LEU A 255 -2.64 -25.64 -22.05
CA LEU A 255 -3.82 -26.06 -21.29
C LEU A 255 -5.08 -26.28 -22.16
N ALA A 256 -5.14 -25.64 -23.33
CA ALA A 256 -6.24 -25.79 -24.28
C ALA A 256 -6.19 -27.09 -25.10
N ARG A 257 -5.06 -27.83 -25.05
CA ARG A 257 -4.87 -29.14 -25.68
C ARG A 257 -5.24 -30.29 -24.73
#